data_AF-A0A4D6H0B4-F1
#
_entry.id   AF-A0A4D6H0B4-F1
#
_cell.length_a   1.000
_cell.length_b   1.000
_cell.length_c   1.000
_cell.angle_alpha   90.00
_cell.angle_beta   90.00
_cell.angle_gamma   90.00
#
_symmetry.space_group_name_H-M   'P 1'
#
loop_
_entity.id
_entity.type
_entity.pdbx_description
1 polymer ?
#
loop_
_entity_poly.entity_id
_entity_poly.type
_entity_poly.pdbx_seq_one_letter_code
_entity_poly.pdbx_strand_id
1 'polypeptide(L)'
;MPPGVPTRTLLVALAIAVVVAFGVLGAISAAEHRALDAESEHVAQQLGSAPCLTDWGVDEGAGPRRDASVTGVTAASIRVDVTIPYAYTTETDDGAVYADTASEATYEVSLAGLRRVRGDDVSPC
;
A
#
# COMPACT_ATOMS: atom_id res chain seq x y z
N MET A 1 44.71 -20.36 17.42
CA MET A 1 44.59 -19.31 16.40
C MET A 1 43.42 -19.66 15.48
N PRO A 2 42.35 -18.86 15.38
CA PRO A 2 41.42 -19.01 14.27
C PRO A 2 42.14 -18.60 12.97
N PRO A 3 41.94 -19.31 11.85
CA PRO A 3 42.49 -18.91 10.57
C PRO A 3 41.88 -17.57 10.15
N GLY A 4 42.74 -16.58 9.85
CA GLY A 4 42.31 -15.28 9.36
C GLY A 4 41.60 -15.44 8.01
N VAL A 5 40.34 -15.04 7.94
CA VAL A 5 39.59 -15.01 6.68
C VAL A 5 40.34 -14.10 5.68
N PRO A 6 40.60 -14.54 4.44
CA PRO A 6 41.29 -13.72 3.47
C PRO A 6 40.51 -12.43 3.21
N THR A 7 41.18 -11.28 3.22
CA THR A 7 40.58 -9.94 3.01
C THR A 7 39.71 -9.88 1.74
N ARG A 8 40.10 -10.62 0.69
CA ARG A 8 39.32 -10.78 -0.56
C ARG A 8 37.97 -11.47 -0.34
N THR A 9 37.93 -12.54 0.45
CA THR A 9 36.70 -13.26 0.78
C THR A 9 35.75 -12.38 1.58
N LEU A 10 36.30 -11.57 2.50
CA LEU A 10 35.54 -10.63 3.30
C LEU A 10 34.94 -9.49 2.45
N LEU A 11 35.70 -8.96 1.48
CA LEU A 11 35.21 -7.95 0.53
C LEU A 11 34.11 -8.50 -0.39
N VAL A 12 34.25 -9.74 -0.88
CA VAL A 12 33.22 -10.37 -1.71
C VAL A 12 31.95 -10.63 -0.91
N ALA A 13 32.07 -11.16 0.32
CA ALA A 13 30.91 -11.37 1.18
C ALA A 13 30.19 -10.06 1.51
N LEU A 14 30.93 -8.99 1.78
CA LEU A 14 30.37 -7.65 2.01
C LEU A 14 29.64 -7.13 0.76
N ALA A 15 30.26 -7.25 -0.43
CA ALA A 15 29.64 -6.83 -1.67
C ALA A 15 28.33 -7.59 -1.97
N ILE A 16 28.30 -8.90 -1.73
CA ILE A 16 27.09 -9.72 -1.86
C ILE A 16 26.02 -9.26 -0.87
N ALA A 17 26.38 -9.07 0.40
CA ALA A 17 25.44 -8.61 1.42
C ALA A 17 24.81 -7.25 1.05
N VAL A 18 25.60 -6.33 0.49
CA VAL A 18 25.13 -5.03 0.02
C VAL A 18 24.14 -5.18 -1.13
N VAL A 19 24.45 -6.00 -2.14
CA VAL A 19 23.55 -6.26 -3.28
C VAL A 19 22.23 -6.86 -2.82
N VAL A 20 22.28 -7.83 -1.89
CA VAL A 20 21.08 -8.45 -1.33
C VAL A 20 20.24 -7.43 -0.57
N ALA A 21 20.87 -6.59 0.26
CA ALA A 21 20.15 -5.56 1.03
C ALA A 21 19.44 -4.55 0.11
N PHE A 22 20.11 -4.06 -0.94
CA PHE A 22 19.48 -3.16 -1.91
C PHE A 22 18.37 -3.86 -2.72
N GLY A 23 18.54 -5.14 -3.06
CA GLY A 23 17.49 -5.91 -3.73
C GLY A 23 16.22 -6.04 -2.88
N VAL A 24 16.37 -6.29 -1.58
CA VAL A 24 15.24 -6.39 -0.64
C VAL A 24 14.55 -5.04 -0.46
N LEU A 25 15.31 -3.95 -0.26
CA LEU A 25 14.74 -2.60 -0.13
C LEU A 25 13.98 -2.18 -1.40
N GLY A 26 14.52 -2.49 -2.58
CA GLY A 26 13.83 -2.24 -3.84
C GLY A 26 12.53 -3.04 -3.98
N ALA A 27 12.52 -4.31 -3.54
CA ALA A 27 11.31 -5.13 -3.55
C ALA A 27 10.23 -4.61 -2.59
N ILE A 28 10.63 -4.14 -1.40
CA ILE A 28 9.75 -3.51 -0.42
C ILE A 28 9.09 -2.26 -1.01
N SER A 29 9.90 -1.33 -1.53
CA SER A 29 9.38 -0.08 -2.10
C SER A 29 8.44 -0.34 -3.29
N ALA A 30 8.77 -1.31 -4.14
CA ALA A 30 7.89 -1.70 -5.25
C ALA A 30 6.57 -2.34 -4.76
N ALA A 31 6.60 -3.11 -3.68
CA ALA A 31 5.41 -3.71 -3.10
C ALA A 31 4.48 -2.66 -2.50
N GLU A 32 5.04 -1.67 -1.79
CA GLU A 32 4.28 -0.53 -1.23
C GLU A 32 3.56 0.25 -2.33
N HIS A 33 4.27 0.64 -3.40
CA HIS A 33 3.66 1.37 -4.52
C HIS A 33 2.53 0.58 -5.18
N ARG A 34 2.75 -0.71 -5.46
CA ARG A 34 1.72 -1.55 -6.08
C ARG A 34 0.49 -1.73 -5.19
N ALA A 35 0.68 -1.86 -3.88
CA ALA A 35 -0.42 -1.98 -2.94
C ALA A 35 -1.23 -0.66 -2.86
N LEU A 36 -0.53 0.48 -2.81
CA LEU A 36 -1.17 1.80 -2.83
C LEU A 36 -1.96 2.05 -4.11
N ASP A 37 -1.39 1.74 -5.26
CA ASP A 37 -2.05 1.96 -6.55
C ASP A 37 -3.31 1.09 -6.67
N ALA A 38 -3.26 -0.16 -6.18
CA ALA A 38 -4.40 -1.06 -6.22
C ALA A 38 -5.51 -0.70 -5.23
N GLU A 39 -5.19 -0.21 -4.04
CA GLU A 39 -6.22 0.28 -3.12
C GLU A 39 -6.82 1.59 -3.64
N SER A 40 -6.01 2.49 -4.21
CA SER A 40 -6.50 3.70 -4.85
C SER A 40 -7.50 3.40 -5.97
N GLU A 41 -7.18 2.43 -6.83
CA GLU A 41 -8.10 1.96 -7.88
C GLU A 41 -9.37 1.32 -7.30
N HIS A 42 -9.24 0.54 -6.22
CA HIS A 42 -10.38 -0.06 -5.54
C HIS A 42 -11.34 1.01 -4.97
N VAL A 43 -10.80 1.99 -4.25
CA VAL A 43 -11.56 3.11 -3.67
C VAL A 43 -12.22 3.92 -4.79
N ALA A 44 -11.48 4.27 -5.85
CA ALA A 44 -12.01 5.00 -6.99
C ALA A 44 -13.15 4.24 -7.68
N GLN A 45 -13.04 2.91 -7.80
CA GLN A 45 -14.08 2.08 -8.38
C GLN A 45 -15.34 2.06 -7.50
N GLN A 46 -15.19 1.92 -6.18
CA GLN A 46 -16.32 1.90 -5.25
C GLN A 46 -17.07 3.23 -5.27
N LEU A 47 -16.35 4.34 -5.11
CA LEU A 47 -16.92 5.69 -5.16
C LEU A 47 -17.54 6.00 -6.53
N GLY A 48 -16.82 5.69 -7.62
CA GLY A 48 -17.33 5.91 -8.98
C GLY A 48 -18.54 5.05 -9.36
N SER A 49 -18.77 3.95 -8.65
CA SER A 49 -19.95 3.10 -8.84
C SER A 49 -21.15 3.50 -7.97
N ALA A 50 -20.95 4.39 -6.99
CA ALA A 50 -21.97 4.78 -6.04
C ALA A 50 -22.87 5.90 -6.62
N PRO A 51 -24.17 5.62 -6.88
CA PRO A 51 -25.05 6.60 -7.52
C PRO A 51 -25.53 7.70 -6.57
N CYS A 52 -25.33 7.55 -5.25
CA CYS A 52 -25.70 8.53 -4.25
C CYS A 52 -24.72 9.73 -4.19
N LEU A 53 -23.56 9.60 -4.82
CA LEU A 53 -22.52 10.62 -4.80
C LEU A 53 -22.73 11.65 -5.91
N THR A 54 -22.57 12.92 -5.55
CA THR A 54 -22.52 14.03 -6.52
C THR A 54 -21.11 14.49 -6.83
N ASP A 55 -20.19 14.31 -5.89
CA ASP A 55 -18.76 14.59 -6.06
C ASP A 55 -17.94 13.62 -5.22
N TRP A 56 -16.75 13.25 -5.69
CA TRP A 56 -15.84 12.36 -4.96
C TRP A 56 -14.41 12.47 -5.47
N GLY A 57 -13.47 12.16 -4.58
CA GLY A 57 -12.04 12.19 -4.87
C GLY A 57 -11.27 11.16 -4.05
N VAL A 58 -10.25 10.58 -4.67
CA VAL A 58 -9.25 9.72 -4.01
C VAL A 58 -7.97 10.52 -3.83
N ASP A 59 -7.29 10.32 -2.70
CA ASP A 59 -6.18 11.17 -2.26
C ASP A 59 -6.61 12.63 -2.01
N GLU A 60 -7.87 12.81 -1.60
CA GLU A 60 -8.48 14.09 -1.28
C GLU A 60 -9.00 14.13 0.15
N GLY A 61 -9.26 15.34 0.65
CA GLY A 61 -9.72 15.58 2.01
C GLY A 61 -8.63 16.03 2.99
N ALA A 62 -9.06 16.30 4.22
CA ALA A 62 -8.23 16.56 5.39
C ALA A 62 -8.03 15.29 6.27
N GLY A 63 -8.50 14.13 5.82
CA GLY A 63 -8.37 12.83 6.47
C GLY A 63 -6.92 12.32 6.63
N PRO A 64 -6.75 11.05 7.03
CA PRO A 64 -5.44 10.41 7.16
C PRO A 64 -4.59 10.55 5.90
N ARG A 65 -3.27 10.64 6.04
CA ARG A 65 -2.40 10.73 4.85
C ARG A 65 -2.35 9.40 4.11
N ARG A 66 -2.16 9.47 2.80
CA ARG A 66 -1.77 8.33 1.98
C ARG A 66 -0.49 7.71 2.53
N ASP A 67 -0.58 6.45 2.94
CA ASP A 67 0.54 5.75 3.57
C ASP A 67 0.55 4.26 3.25
N ALA A 68 1.74 3.67 3.29
CA ALA A 68 1.94 2.24 3.15
C ALA A 68 3.03 1.76 4.09
N SER A 69 2.81 0.60 4.71
CA SER A 69 3.75 0.00 5.64
C SER A 69 3.87 -1.49 5.41
N VAL A 70 5.09 -1.99 5.21
CA VAL A 70 5.35 -3.43 5.19
C VAL A 70 5.26 -4.01 6.60
N THR A 71 4.30 -4.91 6.81
CA THR A 71 4.10 -5.61 8.09
C THR A 71 4.67 -7.02 8.11
N GLY A 72 5.06 -7.55 6.94
CA GLY A 72 5.73 -8.85 6.87
C GLY A 72 6.46 -9.08 5.56
N VAL A 73 7.62 -9.72 5.64
CA VAL A 73 8.40 -10.15 4.48
C VAL A 73 8.66 -11.64 4.61
N THR A 74 8.32 -12.39 3.57
CA THR A 74 8.64 -13.80 3.43
C THR A 74 9.40 -14.03 2.13
N ALA A 75 9.91 -15.25 1.93
CA ALA A 75 10.55 -15.61 0.66
C ALA A 75 9.58 -15.62 -0.55
N ALA A 76 8.27 -15.68 -0.31
CA ALA A 76 7.25 -15.81 -1.36
C ALA A 76 6.43 -14.53 -1.57
N SER A 77 6.22 -13.74 -0.53
CA SER A 77 5.37 -12.55 -0.56
C SER A 77 5.76 -11.50 0.49
N ILE A 78 5.35 -10.27 0.20
CA ILE A 78 5.44 -9.11 1.08
C ILE A 78 4.02 -8.71 1.45
N ARG A 79 3.75 -8.54 2.75
CA ARG A 79 2.48 -8.04 3.26
C ARG A 79 2.60 -6.54 3.52
N VAL A 80 1.67 -5.79 2.97
CA VAL A 80 1.64 -4.32 3.02
C VAL A 80 0.29 -3.89 3.55
N ASP A 81 0.30 -3.10 4.61
CA ASP A 81 -0.88 -2.35 5.05
C ASP A 81 -0.86 -0.98 4.37
N VAL A 82 -2.01 -0.54 3.86
CA VAL A 82 -2.16 0.70 3.11
C VAL A 82 -3.31 1.52 3.66
N THR A 83 -3.15 2.83 3.59
CA THR A 83 -4.18 3.82 3.92
C THR A 83 -4.33 4.76 2.74
N ILE A 84 -5.55 4.87 2.21
CA ILE A 84 -5.88 5.78 1.09
C ILE A 84 -6.95 6.77 1.56
N PRO A 85 -6.62 8.08 1.69
CA PRO A 85 -7.64 9.09 1.96
C PRO A 85 -8.61 9.21 0.79
N TYR A 86 -9.86 9.49 1.12
CA TYR A 86 -10.87 9.83 0.14
C TYR A 86 -11.94 10.72 0.75
N ALA A 87 -12.53 11.55 -0.10
CA ALA A 87 -13.63 12.42 0.26
C ALA A 87 -14.77 12.25 -0.74
N TYR A 88 -15.99 12.47 -0.27
CA TYR A 88 -17.17 12.44 -1.12
C TYR A 88 -18.28 13.36 -0.61
N THR A 89 -19.16 13.74 -1.52
CA THR A 89 -20.35 14.53 -1.24
C THR A 89 -21.59 13.75 -1.66
N THR A 90 -22.58 13.70 -0.77
CA THR A 90 -23.91 13.15 -1.04
C THR A 90 -24.94 14.26 -1.01
N GLU A 91 -25.97 14.18 -1.87
CA GLU A 91 -27.13 15.06 -1.78
C GLU A 91 -28.23 14.37 -0.96
N THR A 92 -28.73 15.07 0.05
CA THR A 92 -29.85 14.62 0.89
C THR A 92 -30.99 15.63 0.84
N ASP A 93 -32.17 15.27 1.36
CA ASP A 93 -33.31 16.20 1.45
C ASP A 93 -32.98 17.45 2.30
N ASP A 94 -31.99 17.35 3.20
CA ASP A 94 -31.51 18.43 4.05
C ASP A 94 -30.32 19.22 3.43
N GLY A 95 -29.91 18.86 2.21
CA GLY A 95 -28.81 19.47 1.45
C GLY A 95 -27.58 18.56 1.28
N ALA A 96 -26.52 19.13 0.71
CA ALA A 96 -25.27 18.43 0.46
C ALA A 96 -24.50 18.11 1.76
N VAL A 97 -24.14 16.84 1.94
CA VAL A 97 -23.33 16.36 3.07
C VAL A 97 -21.97 15.92 2.55
N TYR A 98 -20.92 16.57 3.07
CA TYR A 98 -19.53 16.23 2.80
C TYR A 98 -19.00 15.25 3.85
N ALA A 99 -18.31 14.21 3.38
CA ALA A 99 -17.61 13.25 4.20
C ALA A 99 -16.15 13.13 3.76
N ASP A 100 -15.27 12.97 4.73
CA ASP A 100 -13.82 12.86 4.55
C ASP A 100 -13.31 11.78 5.51
N THR A 101 -12.64 10.78 4.94
CA THR A 101 -12.26 9.55 5.63
C THR A 101 -11.09 8.88 4.88
N ALA A 102 -10.73 7.65 5.27
CA ALA A 102 -9.76 6.85 4.56
C ALA A 102 -10.19 5.38 4.46
N SER A 103 -9.64 4.69 3.47
CA SER A 103 -9.74 3.23 3.34
C SER A 103 -8.46 2.61 3.89
N GLU A 104 -8.59 1.67 4.81
CA GLU A 104 -7.48 0.85 5.30
C GLU A 104 -7.58 -0.57 4.74
N ALA A 105 -6.47 -1.09 4.22
CA ALA A 105 -6.44 -2.42 3.64
C ALA A 105 -5.07 -3.10 3.81
N THR A 106 -5.08 -4.43 3.78
CA THR A 106 -3.88 -5.26 3.77
C THR A 106 -3.79 -6.01 2.45
N TYR A 107 -2.67 -5.84 1.77
CA TYR A 107 -2.32 -6.53 0.53
C TYR A 107 -1.21 -7.54 0.74
N GLU A 108 -1.28 -8.63 -0.02
CA GLU A 108 -0.18 -9.56 -0.21
C GLU A 108 0.36 -9.41 -1.62
N VAL A 109 1.62 -8.98 -1.72
CA VAL A 109 2.33 -8.76 -2.97
C VAL A 109 3.30 -9.91 -3.18
N SER A 110 3.16 -10.63 -4.28
CA SER A 110 4.01 -11.76 -4.65
C SER A 110 4.45 -11.66 -6.10
N LEU A 111 5.31 -12.59 -6.54
CA LEU A 111 5.65 -12.74 -7.96
C LEU A 111 4.45 -13.19 -8.80
N ALA A 112 3.48 -13.89 -8.20
CA ALA A 112 2.28 -14.36 -8.89
C ALA A 112 1.25 -13.23 -9.10
N GLY A 113 1.37 -12.13 -8.35
CA GLY A 113 0.47 -11.00 -8.43
C GLY A 113 0.20 -10.36 -7.08
N LEU A 114 -0.84 -9.54 -7.07
CA LEU A 114 -1.28 -8.74 -5.94
C LEU A 114 -2.66 -9.20 -5.49
N ARG A 115 -2.87 -9.35 -4.18
CA ARG A 115 -4.16 -9.75 -3.62
C ARG A 115 -4.51 -8.90 -2.39
N ARG A 116 -5.71 -8.32 -2.37
CA ARG A 116 -6.31 -7.73 -1.17
C ARG A 116 -6.71 -8.85 -0.22
N VAL A 117 -6.08 -8.92 0.95
CA VAL A 117 -6.29 -9.97 1.96
C VAL A 117 -7.38 -9.54 2.96
N ARG A 118 -7.39 -8.25 3.29
CA ARG A 118 -8.33 -7.61 4.20
C ARG A 118 -8.46 -6.14 3.80
N GLY A 119 -9.56 -5.51 4.18
CA GLY A 119 -9.66 -4.07 4.24
C GLY A 119 -11.06 -3.65 4.61
N ASP A 120 -11.22 -2.35 4.79
CA ASP A 120 -12.52 -1.75 5.06
C ASP A 120 -13.42 -1.84 3.82
N ASP A 121 -14.72 -1.71 4.08
CA ASP A 121 -15.73 -1.56 3.04
C ASP A 121 -15.94 -0.09 2.75
N VAL A 122 -15.81 0.29 1.47
CA VAL A 122 -16.02 1.65 1.01
C VAL A 122 -17.47 1.75 0.53
N SER A 123 -18.39 1.97 1.47
CA SER A 123 -19.83 2.15 1.25
C SER A 123 -20.23 3.61 1.54
N PRO A 124 -20.22 4.50 0.53
CA PRO A 124 -20.71 5.88 0.69
C PRO A 124 -22.25 5.99 0.75
N CYS A 125 -22.94 4.91 0.37
CA CYS A 125 -24.34 4.65 0.62
C CYS A 125 -24.42 3.28 1.33
#